data_AF-A0AAE4AWV3-F1
#
_entry.id   AF-A0AAE4AWV3-F1
#
_cell.length_a   1.000
_cell.length_b   1.000
_cell.length_c   1.000
_cell.angle_alpha   90.00
_cell.angle_beta   90.00
_cell.angle_gamma   90.00
#
_symmetry.space_group_name_H-M   'P 1'
#
loop_
_entity.id
_entity.type
_entity.pdbx_description
1 polymer ?
#
loop_
_entity_poly.entity_id
_entity_poly.type
_entity_poly.pdbx_seq_one_letter_code
_entity_poly.pdbx_strand_id
1 'polypeptide(L)'
;MDFADVGRILLRRWPITAPLMLLTVAAVAWAMLGLPQQAKVTGHVTLLPQREQYSPAIGDTVKQNPWNPVTLADVIEVRLSSATLAEDLFAQGYRGEWTVSVTNTGAAIIAIEVLADTETEARRIIDVMDGLIGEEVVARQQPFGLSDGAQITVVPLTDADLVEKDNSQRRRIAVIAAGAGLMATVSAAGLAEWLARRRRRATAGY
;
A
#
# COMPACT_ATOMS: atom_id res chain seq x y z
N MET A 1 14.04 -34.19 -16.63
CA MET A 1 15.04 -33.24 -17.18
C MET A 1 15.71 -32.61 -15.99
N ASP A 2 17.02 -32.77 -15.86
CA ASP A 2 17.76 -32.22 -14.74
C ASP A 2 18.10 -30.73 -14.99
N PHE A 3 18.38 -29.95 -13.94
CA PHE A 3 18.78 -28.53 -14.12
C PHE A 3 20.03 -28.39 -15.01
N ALA A 4 20.91 -29.38 -14.95
CA ALA A 4 22.09 -29.49 -15.79
C ALA A 4 21.75 -29.67 -17.29
N ASP A 5 20.67 -30.38 -17.62
CA ASP A 5 20.23 -30.57 -19.02
C ASP A 5 19.71 -29.25 -19.61
N VAL A 6 18.96 -28.47 -18.83
CA VAL A 6 18.43 -27.17 -19.24
C VAL A 6 19.59 -26.19 -19.49
N GLY A 7 20.55 -26.12 -18.57
CA GLY A 7 21.75 -25.28 -18.74
C GLY A 7 22.55 -25.63 -19.99
N ARG A 8 22.71 -26.93 -20.28
CA ARG A 8 23.44 -27.40 -21.46
C ARG A 8 22.72 -27.07 -22.78
N ILE A 9 21.39 -27.16 -22.80
CA ILE A 9 20.58 -26.74 -23.95
C ILE A 9 20.71 -25.24 -24.19
N LEU A 10 20.67 -24.44 -23.13
CA LEU A 10 20.81 -22.98 -23.21
C LEU A 10 22.17 -22.57 -23.79
N LEU A 11 23.25 -23.20 -23.33
CA LEU A 11 24.61 -22.98 -23.82
C LEU A 11 24.79 -23.39 -25.30
N ARG A 12 24.19 -24.51 -25.71
CA ARG A 12 24.30 -25.00 -27.10
C ARG A 12 23.54 -24.13 -28.10
N ARG A 13 22.55 -23.35 -27.64
CA ARG A 13 21.71 -22.45 -28.47
C ARG A 13 21.91 -20.98 -28.10
N TRP A 14 23.14 -20.62 -27.73
CA TRP A 14 23.55 -19.26 -27.40
C TRP A 14 23.04 -18.16 -28.36
N PRO A 15 22.92 -18.37 -29.70
CA PRO A 15 22.48 -17.30 -30.60
C PRO A 15 21.01 -16.89 -30.39
N ILE A 16 20.19 -17.76 -29.78
CA ILE A 16 18.78 -17.48 -29.49
C ILE A 16 18.61 -17.08 -28.03
N THR A 17 19.32 -17.76 -27.13
CA THR A 17 19.18 -17.54 -25.69
C THR A 17 19.82 -16.24 -25.24
N ALA A 18 20.98 -15.86 -25.78
CA ALA A 18 21.65 -14.60 -25.45
C ALA A 18 20.82 -13.36 -25.78
N PRO A 19 20.24 -13.17 -26.99
CA PRO A 19 19.41 -11.99 -27.25
C PRO A 19 18.13 -11.97 -26.43
N LEU A 20 17.51 -13.12 -26.15
CA LEU A 20 16.31 -13.17 -25.30
C LEU A 20 16.63 -12.81 -23.84
N MET A 21 17.76 -13.28 -23.34
CA MET A 21 18.24 -12.95 -22.00
C MET A 21 18.59 -11.46 -21.91
N LEU A 22 19.22 -10.90 -22.95
CA LEU A 22 19.52 -9.47 -23.03
C LEU A 22 18.22 -8.63 -23.08
N LEU A 23 17.22 -9.08 -23.83
CA LEU A 23 15.89 -8.43 -23.85
C LEU A 23 15.22 -8.49 -22.47
N THR A 24 15.35 -9.62 -21.76
CA THR A 24 14.83 -9.77 -20.38
C THR A 24 15.53 -8.79 -19.43
N VAL A 25 16.86 -8.69 -19.51
CA VAL A 25 17.63 -7.72 -18.71
C VAL A 25 17.21 -6.29 -19.05
N ALA A 26 17.02 -5.96 -20.32
CA ALA A 26 16.55 -4.65 -20.76
C ALA A 26 15.14 -4.34 -20.23
N ALA A 27 14.22 -5.30 -20.26
CA ALA A 27 12.87 -5.14 -19.73
C ALA A 27 12.86 -4.92 -18.21
N VAL A 28 13.69 -5.66 -17.47
CA VAL A 28 13.86 -5.49 -16.02
C VAL A 28 14.48 -4.14 -15.69
N ALA A 29 15.53 -3.73 -16.41
CA ALA A 29 16.14 -2.42 -16.26
C ALA A 29 15.15 -1.29 -16.55
N TRP A 30 14.36 -1.43 -17.61
CA TRP A 30 13.30 -0.48 -17.96
C TRP A 30 12.23 -0.40 -16.85
N ALA A 31 11.79 -1.53 -16.28
CA ALA A 31 10.84 -1.53 -15.17
C ALA A 31 11.41 -0.83 -13.92
N MET A 32 12.69 -1.04 -13.60
CA MET A 32 13.31 -0.42 -12.42
C MET A 32 13.54 1.09 -12.58
N LEU A 33 13.84 1.55 -13.79
CA LEU A 33 14.22 2.94 -14.09
C LEU A 33 13.06 3.79 -14.61
N GLY A 34 12.12 3.20 -15.36
CA GLY A 34 11.08 3.89 -16.11
C GLY A 34 9.77 4.08 -15.37
N LEU A 35 9.48 3.28 -14.34
CA LEU A 35 8.30 3.48 -13.50
C LEU A 35 8.57 4.59 -12.49
N PRO A 36 7.65 5.52 -12.18
CA PRO A 36 7.86 6.52 -11.12
C PRO A 36 8.10 5.87 -9.73
N GLN A 37 8.79 6.56 -8.82
CA GLN A 37 8.81 6.17 -7.39
C GLN A 37 7.61 6.82 -6.74
N GLN A 38 6.81 6.04 -6.01
CA GLN A 38 5.74 6.62 -5.21
C GLN A 38 6.33 7.18 -3.91
N ALA A 39 5.83 8.34 -3.51
CA ALA A 39 6.10 8.91 -2.20
C ALA A 39 5.17 8.24 -1.19
N LYS A 40 5.75 7.62 -0.17
CA LYS A 40 5.05 7.15 1.02
C LYS A 40 5.16 8.21 2.10
N VAL A 41 4.03 8.69 2.60
CA VAL A 41 3.98 9.59 3.76
C VAL A 41 3.09 8.96 4.81
N THR A 42 3.57 8.91 6.05
CA THR A 42 2.79 8.36 7.16
C THR A 42 2.46 9.46 8.18
N GLY A 43 1.18 9.77 8.33
CA GLY A 43 0.66 10.68 9.37
C GLY A 43 0.17 9.91 10.60
N HIS A 44 0.21 10.56 11.76
CA HIS A 44 -0.25 9.96 13.02
C HIS A 44 -1.19 10.92 13.76
N VAL A 45 -2.31 10.38 14.23
CA VAL A 45 -3.31 11.13 15.00
C VAL A 45 -3.65 10.35 16.26
N THR A 46 -3.61 10.99 17.42
CA THR A 46 -3.99 10.36 18.69
C THR A 46 -5.31 10.90 19.20
N LEU A 47 -6.18 10.00 19.68
CA LEU A 47 -7.38 10.35 20.42
C LEU A 47 -7.07 10.37 21.91
N LEU A 48 -7.21 11.53 22.53
CA LEU A 48 -7.03 11.70 23.97
C LEU A 48 -8.36 11.49 24.71
N PRO A 49 -8.35 10.76 25.84
CA PRO A 49 -9.54 10.57 26.66
C PRO A 49 -10.03 11.91 27.26
N GLN A 50 -11.29 11.90 27.71
CA GLN A 50 -11.89 13.01 28.46
C GLN A 50 -11.02 13.44 29.65
N ARG A 51 -10.86 14.75 29.84
CA ARG A 51 -10.01 15.33 30.91
C ARG A 51 -10.73 15.38 32.25
N GLU A 52 -12.06 15.47 32.24
CA GLU A 52 -12.88 15.47 33.44
C GLU A 52 -13.39 14.06 33.74
N GLN A 53 -12.86 13.43 34.78
CA GLN A 53 -13.50 12.28 35.40
C GLN A 53 -14.52 12.79 36.42
N TYR A 54 -15.76 12.93 36.00
CA TYR A 54 -16.82 13.38 36.90
C TYR A 54 -17.19 12.28 37.89
N SER A 55 -17.10 12.57 39.20
CA SER A 55 -17.60 11.71 40.27
C SER A 55 -18.96 12.26 40.72
N PRO A 56 -20.09 11.70 40.27
CA PRO A 56 -21.39 12.26 40.59
C PRO A 56 -21.70 12.16 42.07
N ALA A 57 -22.15 13.27 42.66
CA ALA A 57 -22.83 13.23 43.94
C ALA A 57 -24.17 12.48 43.77
N ILE A 58 -24.65 11.85 44.85
CA ILE A 58 -25.92 11.11 44.83
C ILE A 58 -27.05 12.07 44.43
N GLY A 59 -27.64 11.87 43.24
CA GLY A 59 -28.74 12.68 42.71
C GLY A 59 -28.43 13.45 41.43
N ASP A 60 -27.17 13.55 41.00
CA ASP A 60 -26.80 14.23 39.74
C ASP A 60 -27.10 13.36 38.51
N THR A 61 -27.73 13.97 37.49
CA THR A 61 -27.87 13.39 36.14
C THR A 61 -26.74 13.90 35.26
N VAL A 62 -25.66 13.15 35.20
CA VAL A 62 -24.47 13.52 34.42
C VAL A 62 -24.54 12.89 33.04
N LYS A 63 -24.34 13.70 32.01
CA LYS A 63 -24.16 13.22 30.64
C LYS A 63 -22.72 12.72 30.49
N GLN A 64 -22.54 11.41 30.53
CA GLN A 64 -21.26 10.78 30.29
C GLN A 64 -21.08 10.50 28.79
N ASN A 65 -19.86 10.62 28.29
CA ASN A 65 -19.52 10.20 26.94
C ASN A 65 -19.64 8.67 26.81
N PRO A 66 -20.51 8.14 25.94
CA PRO A 66 -20.63 6.69 25.75
C PRO A 66 -19.48 6.10 24.94
N TRP A 67 -18.68 6.94 24.28
CA TRP A 67 -17.56 6.50 23.45
C TRP A 67 -16.30 6.26 24.28
N ASN A 68 -15.64 5.15 24.01
CA ASN A 68 -14.25 4.93 24.41
C ASN A 68 -13.35 5.41 23.25
N PRO A 69 -12.23 6.13 23.52
CA PRO A 69 -11.26 6.51 22.48
C PRO A 69 -10.87 5.38 21.54
N VAL A 70 -10.68 4.16 22.04
CA VAL A 70 -10.33 2.99 21.22
C VAL A 70 -11.45 2.62 20.26
N THR A 71 -12.68 2.48 20.76
CA THR A 71 -13.83 2.12 19.91
C THR A 71 -14.16 3.22 18.91
N LEU A 72 -13.93 4.48 19.28
CA LEU A 72 -14.12 5.61 18.37
C LEU A 72 -13.06 5.60 17.26
N ALA A 73 -11.80 5.29 17.57
CA ALA A 73 -10.74 5.09 16.59
C ALA A 73 -11.05 3.96 15.62
N ASP A 74 -11.52 2.80 16.10
CA ASP A 74 -11.89 1.67 15.24
C ASP A 74 -13.02 2.03 14.26
N VAL A 75 -14.03 2.79 14.73
CA VAL A 75 -15.13 3.26 13.86
C VAL A 75 -14.62 4.24 12.80
N ILE A 76 -13.70 5.12 13.18
CA ILE A 76 -13.06 6.07 12.25
C ILE A 76 -12.23 5.31 11.22
N GLU A 77 -11.43 4.31 11.63
CA GLU A 77 -10.67 3.45 10.71
C GLU A 77 -11.57 2.81 9.65
N VAL A 78 -12.70 2.24 10.06
CA VAL A 78 -13.67 1.64 9.13
C VAL A 78 -14.21 2.67 8.15
N ARG A 79 -14.51 3.89 8.61
CA ARG A 79 -15.02 4.97 7.74
C ARG A 79 -13.94 5.44 6.76
N LEU A 80 -12.72 5.65 7.23
CA LEU A 80 -11.60 6.12 6.40
C LEU A 80 -11.13 5.07 5.41
N SER A 81 -11.30 3.79 5.73
CA SER A 81 -11.00 2.67 4.84
C SER A 81 -12.14 2.33 3.88
N SER A 82 -13.24 3.10 3.88
CA SER A 82 -14.40 2.82 3.03
C SER A 82 -14.14 3.14 1.56
N ALA A 83 -14.60 2.27 0.67
CA ALA A 83 -14.52 2.50 -0.78
C ALA A 83 -15.28 3.76 -1.21
N THR A 84 -16.37 4.09 -0.52
CA THR A 84 -17.17 5.30 -0.79
C THR A 84 -16.37 6.57 -0.54
N LEU A 85 -15.63 6.65 0.58
CA LEU A 85 -14.74 7.79 0.81
C LEU A 85 -13.66 7.85 -0.27
N ALA A 86 -13.18 6.69 -0.71
CA ALA A 86 -12.17 6.64 -1.74
C ALA A 86 -12.65 7.17 -3.09
N GLU A 87 -13.87 6.82 -3.48
CA GLU A 87 -14.53 7.35 -4.67
C GLU A 87 -14.79 8.86 -4.55
N ASP A 88 -15.23 9.33 -3.39
CA ASP A 88 -15.49 10.75 -3.14
C ASP A 88 -14.21 11.61 -3.23
N LEU A 89 -13.11 11.14 -2.67
CA LEU A 89 -11.82 11.83 -2.76
C LEU A 89 -11.25 11.76 -4.17
N PHE A 90 -11.44 10.64 -4.86
CA PHE A 90 -11.08 10.54 -6.27
C PHE A 90 -11.89 11.53 -7.13
N ALA A 91 -13.19 11.70 -6.86
CA ALA A 91 -14.04 12.67 -7.55
C ALA A 91 -13.59 14.13 -7.29
N GLN A 92 -13.05 14.40 -6.10
CA GLN A 92 -12.48 15.71 -5.73
C GLN A 92 -11.07 15.96 -6.31
N GLY A 93 -10.48 14.98 -6.99
CA GLY A 93 -9.20 15.12 -7.68
C GLY A 93 -7.99 14.68 -6.88
N TYR A 94 -8.16 14.04 -5.72
CA TYR A 94 -7.08 13.38 -5.01
C TYR A 94 -6.68 12.10 -5.75
N ARG A 95 -5.36 11.89 -5.95
CA ARG A 95 -4.82 10.67 -6.55
C ARG A 95 -3.81 10.07 -5.57
N GLY A 96 -4.16 8.92 -5.01
CA GLY A 96 -3.32 8.19 -4.08
C GLY A 96 -4.06 7.02 -3.49
N GLU A 97 -3.30 6.06 -2.98
CA GLU A 97 -3.80 4.96 -2.17
C GLU A 97 -3.46 5.26 -0.72
N TRP A 98 -4.33 4.87 0.22
CA TRP A 98 -4.03 4.99 1.63
C TRP A 98 -4.42 3.73 2.39
N THR A 99 -3.76 3.55 3.53
CA THR A 99 -4.08 2.53 4.51
C THR A 99 -4.19 3.20 5.86
N VAL A 100 -5.26 2.91 6.58
CA VAL A 100 -5.45 3.36 7.96
C VAL A 100 -5.23 2.17 8.86
N SER A 101 -4.59 2.39 10.00
CA SER A 101 -4.41 1.38 11.03
C SER A 101 -4.52 1.99 12.41
N VAL A 102 -5.12 1.26 13.36
CA VAL A 102 -5.23 1.69 14.75
C VAL A 102 -4.28 0.88 15.63
N THR A 103 -3.48 1.59 16.42
CA THR A 103 -2.58 1.00 17.43
C THR A 103 -3.01 1.44 18.82
N ASN A 104 -3.19 0.45 19.70
CA ASN A 104 -3.67 0.65 21.07
C ASN A 104 -2.56 0.34 22.09
N THR A 105 -1.64 1.27 22.29
CA THR A 105 -0.49 1.14 23.22
C THR A 105 -0.64 2.01 24.48
N GLY A 106 -1.89 2.25 24.91
CA GLY A 106 -2.25 3.07 26.07
C GLY A 106 -3.04 4.34 25.70
N ALA A 107 -2.89 4.81 24.46
CA ALA A 107 -3.79 5.74 23.78
C ALA A 107 -4.19 5.15 22.43
N ALA A 108 -5.33 5.57 21.89
CA ALA A 108 -5.75 5.15 20.56
C ALA A 108 -5.03 6.02 19.52
N ILE A 109 -4.09 5.42 18.80
CA ILE A 109 -3.29 6.08 17.76
C ILE A 109 -3.75 5.58 16.41
N ILE A 110 -4.22 6.49 15.56
CA ILE A 110 -4.58 6.25 14.17
C ILE A 110 -3.37 6.62 13.32
N ALA A 111 -2.81 5.64 12.61
CA ALA A 111 -1.75 5.85 11.63
C ALA A 111 -2.35 5.80 10.22
N ILE A 112 -2.07 6.82 9.42
CA ILE A 112 -2.52 6.95 8.03
C ILE A 112 -1.28 6.89 7.14
N GLU A 113 -1.15 5.81 6.39
CA GLU A 113 -0.10 5.69 5.37
C GLU A 113 -0.68 6.05 4.01
N VAL A 114 -0.08 7.01 3.31
CA VAL A 114 -0.49 7.44 1.98
C VAL A 114 0.62 7.18 0.97
N LEU A 115 0.24 6.56 -0.16
CA LEU A 115 1.06 6.36 -1.34
C LEU A 115 0.54 7.24 -2.48
N ALA A 116 1.35 8.17 -2.95
CA ALA A 116 1.01 9.03 -4.08
C ALA A 116 2.20 9.22 -5.03
N ASP A 117 1.95 9.77 -6.22
CA ASP A 117 3.01 10.04 -7.20
C ASP A 117 3.96 11.16 -6.74
N THR A 118 3.50 12.04 -5.86
CA THR A 118 4.30 13.14 -5.31
C THR A 118 4.09 13.29 -3.80
N GLU A 119 5.14 13.75 -3.10
CA GLU A 119 5.05 14.02 -1.66
C GLU A 119 3.98 15.09 -1.35
N THR A 120 3.89 16.13 -2.18
CA THR A 120 2.88 17.18 -2.03
C THR A 120 1.45 16.64 -2.13
N GLU A 121 1.21 15.64 -2.98
CA GLU A 121 -0.09 14.99 -3.07
C GLU A 121 -0.39 14.09 -1.88
N ALA A 122 0.59 13.30 -1.44
CA ALA A 122 0.45 12.49 -0.24
C ALA A 122 0.14 13.35 1.01
N ARG A 123 0.85 14.47 1.18
CA ARG A 123 0.58 15.44 2.26
C ARG A 123 -0.82 16.03 2.19
N ARG A 124 -1.27 16.45 0.99
CA ARG A 124 -2.64 16.95 0.81
C ARG A 124 -3.71 15.93 1.20
N ILE A 125 -3.47 14.65 0.96
CA ILE A 125 -4.39 13.57 1.37
C ILE A 125 -4.37 13.43 2.90
N ILE A 126 -3.20 13.45 3.53
CA ILE A 126 -3.08 13.41 5.00
C ILE A 126 -3.82 14.59 5.64
N ASP A 127 -3.61 15.81 5.16
CA ASP A 127 -4.28 17.02 5.70
C ASP A 127 -5.82 16.88 5.66
N VAL A 128 -6.34 16.30 4.58
CA VAL A 128 -7.77 16.04 4.43
C VAL A 128 -8.24 14.94 5.37
N MET A 129 -7.47 13.86 5.51
CA MET A 129 -7.77 12.77 6.44
C MET A 129 -7.80 13.25 7.89
N ASP A 130 -6.86 14.10 8.29
CA ASP A 130 -6.81 14.70 9.62
C ASP A 130 -8.05 15.57 9.89
N GLY A 131 -8.47 16.36 8.89
CA GLY A 131 -9.72 17.11 8.94
C GLY A 131 -10.94 16.19 9.12
N LEU A 132 -11.03 15.12 8.33
CA LEU A 132 -12.12 14.15 8.40
C LEU A 132 -12.17 13.41 9.75
N ILE A 133 -11.01 13.10 10.35
CA ILE A 133 -10.93 12.52 11.70
C ILE A 133 -11.53 13.49 12.71
N GLY A 134 -11.11 14.76 12.68
CA GLY A 134 -11.63 15.80 13.57
C GLY A 134 -13.15 15.96 13.45
N GLU A 135 -13.66 16.05 12.21
CA GLU A 135 -15.09 16.16 11.93
C GLU A 135 -15.87 14.94 12.42
N GLU A 136 -15.36 13.72 12.20
CA GLU A 136 -16.04 12.49 12.62
C GLU A 136 -16.09 12.37 14.15
N VAL A 137 -14.99 12.71 14.84
CA VAL A 137 -14.95 12.72 16.31
C VAL A 137 -15.98 13.70 16.88
N VAL A 138 -16.12 14.88 16.30
CA VAL A 138 -17.12 15.87 16.72
C VAL A 138 -18.53 15.37 16.39
N ALA A 139 -18.78 14.93 15.16
CA ALA A 139 -20.10 14.49 14.71
C ALA A 139 -20.66 13.31 15.52
N ARG A 140 -19.79 12.40 15.97
CA ARG A 140 -20.18 11.25 16.80
C ARG A 140 -20.48 11.62 18.25
N GLN A 141 -19.93 12.72 18.74
CA GLN A 141 -20.10 13.18 20.12
C GLN A 141 -21.17 14.26 20.28
N GLN A 142 -21.43 15.04 19.22
CA GLN A 142 -22.40 16.15 19.21
C GLN A 142 -23.81 15.76 19.67
N PRO A 143 -24.40 14.61 19.29
CA PRO A 143 -25.75 14.23 19.71
C PRO A 143 -25.91 14.09 21.23
N PHE A 144 -24.82 13.89 21.96
CA PHE A 144 -24.82 13.72 23.41
C PHE A 144 -24.76 15.04 24.17
N GLY A 145 -24.47 16.17 23.50
CA GLY A 145 -24.42 17.50 24.11
C GLY A 145 -23.48 17.56 25.32
N LEU A 146 -22.29 16.96 25.17
CA LEU A 146 -21.25 16.89 26.20
C LEU A 146 -20.53 18.25 26.36
N SER A 147 -20.12 18.59 27.57
CA SER A 147 -19.21 19.72 27.82
C SER A 147 -17.81 19.44 27.26
N ASP A 148 -17.04 20.49 26.97
CA ASP A 148 -15.70 20.37 26.36
C ASP A 148 -14.73 19.47 27.14
N GLY A 149 -14.86 19.41 28.47
CA GLY A 149 -14.05 18.54 29.34
C GLY A 149 -14.42 17.05 29.29
N ALA A 150 -15.64 16.73 28.85
CA ALA A 150 -16.19 15.38 28.71
C ALA A 150 -16.04 14.81 27.27
N GLN A 151 -15.52 15.61 26.34
CA GLN A 151 -15.29 15.19 24.96
C GLN A 151 -13.91 14.54 24.77
N ILE A 152 -13.85 13.57 23.87
CA ILE A 152 -12.61 13.02 23.32
C ILE A 152 -12.05 14.05 22.35
N THR A 153 -10.76 14.35 22.52
CA THR A 153 -10.06 15.35 21.70
C THR A 153 -9.08 14.69 20.75
N VAL A 154 -8.98 15.25 19.55
CA VAL A 154 -8.04 14.80 18.52
C VAL A 154 -6.78 15.64 18.64
N VAL A 155 -5.61 14.99 18.72
CA VAL A 155 -4.33 15.67 18.68
C VAL A 155 -3.49 15.08 17.55
N PRO A 156 -3.17 15.87 16.50
CA PRO A 156 -2.27 15.43 15.45
C PRO A 156 -0.84 15.33 15.98
N LEU A 157 -0.14 14.26 15.63
CA LEU A 157 1.28 14.09 15.92
C LEU A 157 2.07 14.65 14.72
N THR A 158 2.06 15.97 14.62
CA THR A 158 2.64 16.75 13.51
C THR A 158 4.14 16.48 13.26
N ASP A 159 4.86 15.92 14.24
CA ASP A 159 6.29 15.60 14.16
C ASP A 159 6.60 14.16 13.66
N ALA A 160 5.58 13.37 13.31
CA ALA A 160 5.73 11.95 12.97
C ALA A 160 5.59 11.63 11.46
N ASP A 161 5.62 12.63 10.58
CA ASP A 161 5.57 12.48 9.13
C ASP A 161 6.84 11.83 8.58
N LEU A 162 6.82 10.50 8.47
CA LEU A 162 7.89 9.75 7.81
C LEU A 162 7.66 9.78 6.30
N VAL A 163 8.55 10.46 5.58
CA VAL A 163 8.58 10.44 4.11
C VAL A 163 9.56 9.35 3.67
N GLU A 164 9.03 8.27 3.11
CA GLU A 164 9.81 7.17 2.53
C GLU A 164 9.52 7.02 1.04
N LYS A 165 10.50 6.53 0.28
CA LYS A 165 10.30 6.20 -1.14
C LYS A 165 9.87 4.75 -1.26
N ASP A 166 8.63 4.52 -1.66
CA ASP A 166 8.18 3.16 -1.91
C ASP A 166 8.65 2.66 -3.28
N ASN A 167 9.30 1.49 -3.26
CA ASN A 167 9.80 0.80 -4.46
C ASN A 167 9.12 -0.56 -4.65
N SER A 168 8.08 -0.87 -3.88
CA SER A 168 7.42 -2.17 -3.86
C SER A 168 6.84 -2.53 -5.22
N GLN A 169 6.18 -1.58 -5.89
CA GLN A 169 5.63 -1.77 -7.23
C GLN A 169 6.73 -2.04 -8.27
N ARG A 170 7.82 -1.26 -8.25
CA ARG A 170 8.99 -1.44 -9.13
C ARG A 170 9.59 -2.83 -8.96
N ARG A 171 9.78 -3.27 -7.71
CA ARG A 171 10.30 -4.61 -7.38
C ARG A 171 9.36 -5.71 -7.87
N ARG A 172 8.05 -5.58 -7.63
CA ARG A 172 7.05 -6.56 -8.07
C ARG A 172 7.06 -6.74 -9.59
N ILE A 173 7.04 -5.63 -10.33
CA ILE A 173 7.07 -5.66 -11.81
C ILE A 173 8.41 -6.22 -12.31
N ALA A 174 9.54 -5.83 -11.71
CA ALA A 174 10.85 -6.39 -12.05
C ALA A 174 10.92 -7.91 -11.87
N VAL A 175 10.36 -8.44 -10.76
CA VAL A 175 10.29 -9.88 -10.50
C VAL A 175 9.41 -10.60 -11.53
N ILE A 176 8.24 -10.04 -11.86
CA ILE A 176 7.34 -10.61 -12.88
C ILE A 176 8.03 -10.62 -14.26
N ALA A 177 8.67 -9.50 -14.64
CA ALA A 177 9.39 -9.38 -15.91
C ALA A 177 10.55 -10.38 -16.00
N ALA A 178 11.34 -10.52 -14.92
CA ALA A 178 12.42 -11.49 -14.85
C ALA A 178 11.91 -12.94 -14.98
N GLY A 179 10.85 -13.29 -14.23
CA GLY A 179 10.25 -14.62 -14.28
C GLY A 179 9.70 -14.96 -15.67
N ALA A 180 8.91 -14.05 -16.27
CA ALA A 180 8.35 -14.23 -17.59
C ALA A 180 9.43 -14.34 -18.68
N GLY A 181 10.47 -13.50 -18.62
CA GLY A 181 11.58 -13.53 -19.58
C GLY A 181 12.41 -14.82 -19.49
N LEU A 182 12.67 -15.32 -18.28
CA LEU A 182 13.33 -16.61 -18.08
C LEU A 182 12.50 -17.77 -18.65
N MET A 183 11.20 -17.80 -18.37
CA MET A 183 10.29 -18.81 -18.93
C MET A 183 10.29 -18.76 -20.46
N ALA A 184 10.16 -17.57 -21.05
CA ALA A 184 10.21 -17.39 -22.50
C ALA A 184 11.54 -17.88 -23.10
N THR A 185 12.66 -17.63 -22.41
CA THR A 185 14.00 -18.07 -22.83
C THR A 185 14.11 -19.59 -22.86
N VAL A 186 13.65 -20.26 -21.79
CA VAL A 186 13.69 -21.73 -21.72
C VAL A 186 12.76 -22.36 -22.77
N SER A 187 11.55 -21.84 -22.92
CA SER A 187 10.59 -22.31 -23.93
C SER A 187 11.11 -22.14 -25.35
N ALA A 188 11.70 -20.99 -25.69
CA ALA A 188 12.28 -20.73 -27.00
C ALA A 188 13.46 -21.67 -27.31
N ALA A 189 14.35 -21.89 -26.34
CA ALA A 189 15.47 -22.81 -26.49
C ALA A 189 15.00 -24.26 -26.70
N GLY A 190 14.00 -24.70 -25.94
CA GLY A 190 13.39 -26.03 -26.08
C GLY A 190 12.71 -26.23 -27.44
N LEU A 191 11.95 -25.25 -27.91
CA LEU A 191 11.30 -25.27 -29.22
C LEU A 191 12.32 -25.31 -30.36
N ALA A 192 13.37 -24.48 -30.29
CA ALA A 192 14.44 -24.47 -31.27
C ALA A 192 15.17 -25.82 -31.35
N GLU A 193 15.40 -26.46 -30.20
CA GLU A 193 16.02 -27.77 -30.12
C GLU A 193 15.10 -28.88 -30.68
N TRP A 194 13.81 -28.85 -30.37
CA TRP A 194 12.83 -29.77 -30.93
C TRP A 194 12.73 -29.65 -32.46
N LEU A 195 12.63 -28.42 -32.98
CA LEU A 195 12.63 -28.13 -34.43
C LEU A 195 13.90 -28.63 -35.11
N ALA A 196 15.07 -28.41 -34.50
CA ALA A 196 16.33 -28.87 -35.05
C ALA A 196 16.45 -30.40 -35.08
N ARG A 197 15.97 -31.10 -34.04
CA ARG A 197 15.92 -32.57 -34.02
C ARG A 197 14.97 -33.11 -35.08
N ARG A 198 13.80 -32.49 -35.26
CA ARG A 198 12.83 -32.86 -36.30
C ARG A 198 13.42 -32.72 -37.70
N ARG A 199 14.15 -31.62 -37.98
CA ARG A 199 14.81 -31.40 -39.28
C ARG A 199 15.89 -32.43 -39.57
N ARG A 200 16.77 -32.75 -38.59
CA ARG A 200 17.84 -33.74 -38.77
C ARG A 200 17.33 -35.15 -39.08
N ARG A 201 16.18 -35.54 -38.51
CA ARG A 201 15.54 -36.83 -38.83
C ARG A 201 14.98 -36.88 -40.25
N ALA A 202 14.54 -35.75 -40.80
CA ALA A 202 14.06 -35.69 -42.18
C ALA A 202 15.19 -35.76 -43.21
N THR A 203 16.39 -35.27 -42.88
CA THR A 203 17.55 -35.30 -43.79
C THR A 203 18.35 -36.61 -43.74
N ALA A 204 18.24 -37.39 -42.65
CA ALA A 204 18.95 -38.67 -42.49
C ALA A 204 18.21 -39.88 -43.10
N GLY A 205 17.04 -39.67 -43.73
CA GLY A 205 16.25 -40.70 -44.40
C GLY A 205 16.42 -40.72 -45.92
N TYR A 206 17.47 -40.09 -46.46
CA TYR A 206 17.86 -40.10 -47.88
C TYR A 206 19.26 -40.67 -48.04
#